data_AF-A0A5A9PJM8-F1
#
_entry.id   AF-A0A5A9PJM8-F1
#
_cell.length_a   1.000
_cell.length_b   1.000
_cell.length_c   1.000
_cell.angle_alpha   90.00
_cell.angle_beta   90.00
_cell.angle_gamma   90.00
#
_symmetry.space_group_name_H-M   'P 1'
#
loop_
_entity.id
_entity.type
_entity.pdbx_description
1 polymer ?
#
loop_
_entity_poly.entity_id
_entity_poly.type
_entity_poly.pdbx_seq_one_letter_code
_entity_poly.pdbx_strand_id
1 'polypeptide(L)'
;MKKDLRKIYQSKKIKEKLKGHRIRKGKVALPFVFRDIMGLEPDALAGSQIEDIVNAVFGHVKDGYEFKKNPLTHKDQQFTSDPSMSDQAFCVVYVIAADTVQLTDDKLIDKLKIIRHRISDGGIPQLIIMTKVDEACPLVKNDLRKIYYSKEIKEKMQMCSDKVGVPMNYIFPVKNYHDEIETQDDIDILILKALEQIVNLADDKLIENIDN
;
A
#
# COMPACT_ATOMS: atom_id res chain seq x y z
N MET A 1 -20.57 2.08 27.73
CA MET A 1 -19.40 2.40 26.89
C MET A 1 -19.56 1.86 25.45
N LYS A 2 -20.73 2.09 24.81
CA LYS A 2 -21.14 1.48 23.52
C LYS A 2 -21.13 2.49 22.34
N LYS A 3 -20.24 3.49 22.34
CA LYS A 3 -20.31 4.61 21.38
C LYS A 3 -19.22 4.68 20.29
N ASP A 4 -18.22 3.79 20.24
CA ASP A 4 -17.15 3.94 19.24
C ASP A 4 -16.89 2.76 18.29
N LEU A 5 -17.62 1.64 18.40
CA LEU A 5 -17.44 0.51 17.47
C LEU A 5 -18.07 0.73 16.08
N ARG A 6 -18.94 1.75 15.91
CA ARG A 6 -19.56 2.07 14.62
C ARG A 6 -18.69 2.93 13.70
N LYS A 7 -17.54 3.44 14.15
CA LYS A 7 -16.61 4.23 13.30
C LYS A 7 -15.70 3.36 12.43
N ILE A 8 -15.68 2.05 12.64
CA ILE A 8 -14.87 1.12 11.83
C ILE A 8 -15.64 0.65 10.59
N TYR A 9 -16.98 0.77 10.58
CA TYR A 9 -17.83 0.06 9.61
C TYR A 9 -18.59 0.91 8.58
N GLN A 10 -18.30 2.20 8.42
CA GLN A 10 -18.92 2.97 7.32
C GLN A 10 -18.01 4.03 6.68
N SER A 11 -17.95 3.91 5.36
CA SER A 11 -17.68 4.96 4.36
C SER A 11 -16.23 5.40 4.18
N LYS A 12 -15.84 5.48 2.90
CA LYS A 12 -14.85 6.41 2.35
C LYS A 12 -14.74 7.69 3.20
N LYS A 13 -13.82 7.70 4.16
CA LYS A 13 -13.05 8.91 4.42
C LYS A 13 -11.80 8.74 3.58
N ILE A 14 -11.75 9.45 2.45
CA ILE A 14 -10.50 9.77 1.80
C ILE A 14 -9.59 10.25 2.93
N LYS A 15 -8.54 9.50 3.26
CA LYS A 15 -7.63 9.90 4.32
C LYS A 15 -6.87 11.10 3.79
N GLU A 16 -7.20 12.27 4.27
CA GLU A 16 -6.60 13.52 3.80
C GLU A 16 -5.18 13.73 4.35
N LYS A 17 -4.70 12.91 5.29
CA LYS A 17 -3.41 13.13 5.96
C LYS A 17 -2.46 11.94 5.92
N LEU A 18 -1.18 12.22 5.72
CA LEU A 18 -0.08 11.27 5.92
C LEU A 18 -0.05 10.85 7.38
N LYS A 19 -0.06 9.54 7.64
CA LYS A 19 -0.06 9.03 9.02
C LYS A 19 0.83 7.80 9.19
N GLY A 20 1.75 7.88 10.14
CA GLY A 20 2.52 6.74 10.63
C GLY A 20 1.74 5.82 11.57
N HIS A 21 1.80 4.52 11.32
CA HIS A 21 1.21 3.45 12.12
C HIS A 21 2.32 2.50 12.59
N ARG A 22 2.49 2.40 13.91
CA ARG A 22 3.45 1.49 14.53
C ARG A 22 2.75 0.23 15.01
N ILE A 23 3.30 -0.93 14.66
CA ILE A 23 2.86 -2.21 15.25
C ILE A 23 3.50 -2.37 16.63
N ARG A 24 2.73 -2.90 17.59
CA ARG A 24 3.16 -3.07 18.98
C ARG A 24 3.06 -4.53 19.42
N LYS A 25 4.06 -5.00 20.16
CA LYS A 25 4.04 -6.25 20.93
C LYS A 25 3.95 -5.88 22.41
N GLY A 26 2.74 -5.94 22.98
CA GLY A 26 2.48 -5.42 24.32
C GLY A 26 2.78 -3.91 24.40
N LYS A 27 3.71 -3.52 25.27
CA LYS A 27 4.13 -2.11 25.44
C LYS A 27 5.25 -1.67 24.49
N VAL A 28 5.89 -2.62 23.79
CA VAL A 28 7.05 -2.35 22.92
C VAL A 28 6.57 -2.11 21.49
N ALA A 29 7.04 -1.03 20.87
CA ALA A 29 6.84 -0.79 19.45
C ALA A 29 7.87 -1.60 18.66
N LEU A 30 7.41 -2.30 17.61
CA LEU A 30 8.30 -2.96 16.67
C LEU A 30 9.06 -1.92 15.83
N PRO A 31 10.25 -2.26 15.30
CA PRO A 31 11.14 -1.31 14.62
C PRO A 31 10.72 -0.99 13.18
N PHE A 32 9.42 -1.00 12.87
CA PHE A 32 8.89 -0.65 11.55
C PHE A 32 7.61 0.18 11.67
N VAL A 33 7.41 1.06 10.68
CA VAL A 33 6.29 2.01 10.63
C VAL A 33 5.63 1.93 9.26
N PHE A 34 4.34 1.66 9.23
CA PHE A 34 3.53 1.79 8.02
C PHE A 34 3.06 3.24 7.89
N ARG A 35 3.43 3.92 6.81
CA ARG A 35 2.91 5.25 6.51
C ARG A 35 1.78 5.13 5.52
N ASP A 36 0.59 5.52 5.96
CA ASP A 36 -0.60 5.53 5.12
C ASP A 36 -0.75 6.88 4.42
N ILE A 37 -1.08 6.85 3.13
CA ILE A 37 -1.18 8.00 2.24
C ILE A 37 -2.61 8.14 1.70
N MET A 38 -2.97 9.32 1.23
CA MET A 38 -4.24 9.50 0.54
C MET A 38 -4.28 8.64 -0.74
N GLY A 39 -5.44 8.06 -1.05
CA GLY A 39 -5.62 7.26 -2.26
C GLY A 39 -5.40 8.07 -3.53
N LEU A 40 -5.08 7.37 -4.62
CA LEU A 40 -5.00 7.95 -5.95
C LEU A 40 -6.39 7.98 -6.60
N GLU A 41 -6.66 9.03 -7.36
CA GLU A 41 -7.87 9.16 -8.17
C GLU A 41 -7.51 9.50 -9.64
N PRO A 42 -8.36 9.16 -10.61
CA PRO A 42 -8.08 9.41 -12.03
C PRO A 42 -7.95 10.90 -12.37
N ASP A 43 -8.80 11.74 -11.76
CA ASP A 43 -8.79 13.17 -12.01
C ASP A 43 -7.48 13.80 -11.56
N ALA A 44 -6.90 14.67 -12.40
CA ALA A 44 -5.57 15.23 -12.16
C ALA A 44 -5.46 15.92 -10.78
N LEU A 45 -6.51 16.64 -10.37
CA LEU A 45 -6.56 17.41 -9.12
C LEU A 45 -7.22 16.67 -7.95
N ALA A 46 -7.60 15.40 -8.13
CA ALA A 46 -8.22 14.60 -7.09
C ALA A 46 -7.28 13.48 -6.64
N GLY A 47 -7.48 13.00 -5.41
CA GLY A 47 -6.55 12.07 -4.78
C GLY A 47 -5.17 12.70 -4.54
N SER A 48 -4.22 11.87 -4.12
CA SER A 48 -2.83 12.26 -3.95
C SER A 48 -2.21 12.73 -5.27
N GLN A 49 -1.40 13.79 -5.19
CA GLN A 49 -0.57 14.21 -6.31
C GLN A 49 0.68 13.32 -6.41
N ILE A 50 1.17 13.11 -7.64
CA ILE A 50 2.37 12.29 -7.89
C ILE A 50 3.56 12.79 -7.05
N GLU A 51 3.76 14.11 -7.05
CA GLU A 51 4.88 14.74 -6.32
C GLU A 51 4.77 14.53 -4.81
N ASP A 52 3.56 14.56 -4.23
CA ASP A 52 3.39 14.33 -2.79
C ASP A 52 3.78 12.90 -2.41
N ILE A 53 3.43 11.93 -3.25
CA ILE A 53 3.77 10.52 -3.01
C ILE A 53 5.27 10.31 -3.13
N VAL A 54 5.88 10.82 -4.18
CA VAL A 54 7.33 10.73 -4.40
C VAL A 54 8.09 11.39 -3.26
N ASN A 55 7.69 12.61 -2.87
CA ASN A 55 8.27 13.31 -1.72
C ASN A 55 8.06 12.54 -0.42
N ALA A 56 6.91 11.91 -0.21
CA ALA A 56 6.65 11.12 1.00
C ALA A 56 7.54 9.87 1.07
N VAL A 57 7.75 9.20 -0.06
CA VAL A 57 8.64 8.03 -0.16
C VAL A 57 10.09 8.42 0.13
N PHE A 58 10.55 9.55 -0.38
CA PHE A 58 11.92 10.04 -0.14
C PHE A 58 12.06 10.88 1.15
N GLY A 59 11.06 10.86 2.04
CA GLY A 59 11.16 11.47 3.38
C GLY A 59 11.00 12.99 3.44
N HIS A 60 10.65 13.64 2.33
CA HIS A 60 10.47 15.08 2.25
C HIS A 60 9.13 15.57 2.83
N VAL A 61 8.25 14.68 3.28
CA VAL A 61 6.91 15.02 3.82
C VAL A 61 6.83 14.67 5.31
N LYS A 62 6.50 15.67 6.15
CA LYS A 62 6.30 15.45 7.59
C LYS A 62 4.99 14.73 7.90
N ASP A 63 4.99 13.91 8.95
CA ASP A 63 3.79 13.21 9.43
C ASP A 63 2.68 14.23 9.78
N GLY A 64 1.44 13.89 9.44
CA GLY A 64 0.30 14.81 9.57
C GLY A 64 0.16 15.83 8.43
N TYR A 65 0.98 15.76 7.37
CA TYR A 65 0.76 16.50 6.12
C TYR A 65 -0.64 16.23 5.57
N GLU A 66 -1.34 17.30 5.20
CA GLU A 66 -2.67 17.23 4.60
C GLU A 66 -2.53 17.37 3.09
N PHE A 67 -2.90 16.32 2.36
CA PHE A 67 -2.84 16.25 0.90
C PHE A 67 -3.78 17.27 0.29
N LYS A 68 -3.26 18.07 -0.65
CA LYS A 68 -3.99 19.17 -1.29
C LYS A 68 -3.95 18.99 -2.80
N LYS A 69 -4.79 19.78 -3.49
CA LYS A 69 -4.78 19.83 -4.97
C LYS A 69 -3.44 20.30 -5.52
N ASN A 70 -2.80 21.25 -4.83
CA ASN A 70 -1.46 21.70 -5.15
C ASN A 70 -0.46 20.85 -4.37
N PRO A 71 0.53 20.24 -5.04
CA PRO A 71 1.52 19.41 -4.37
C PRO A 71 2.40 20.24 -3.45
N LEU A 72 2.95 19.57 -2.44
CA LEU A 72 3.95 20.09 -1.52
C LEU A 72 5.20 20.58 -2.27
N THR A 73 5.70 21.74 -1.87
CA THR A 73 6.89 22.37 -2.42
C THR A 73 7.91 22.67 -1.32
N HIS A 74 9.15 22.97 -1.71
CA HIS A 74 10.21 23.38 -0.78
C HIS A 74 9.91 24.66 0.03
N LYS A 75 8.88 25.42 -0.35
CA LYS A 75 8.45 26.64 0.35
C LYS A 75 7.49 26.34 1.50
N ASP A 76 6.93 25.14 1.54
CA ASP A 76 5.94 24.75 2.54
C ASP A 76 6.60 24.31 3.85
N GLN A 77 6.03 24.72 4.98
CA GLN A 77 6.57 24.39 6.32
C GLN A 77 6.60 22.88 6.61
N GLN A 78 5.74 22.10 5.95
CA GLN A 78 5.64 20.65 6.11
C GLN A 78 6.61 19.88 5.20
N PHE A 79 7.39 20.58 4.37
CA PHE A 79 8.48 20.02 3.60
C PHE A 79 9.74 19.85 4.47
N THR A 80 10.43 18.74 4.26
CA THR A 80 11.74 18.45 4.86
C THR A 80 12.79 18.57 3.76
N SER A 81 13.66 19.57 3.83
CA SER A 81 14.65 19.83 2.76
C SER A 81 15.77 18.79 2.70
N ASP A 82 16.20 18.29 3.84
CA ASP A 82 17.28 17.31 3.97
C ASP A 82 16.78 16.14 4.83
N PRO A 83 16.10 15.14 4.23
CA PRO A 83 15.50 14.04 4.96
C PRO A 83 16.57 13.06 5.45
N SER A 84 16.46 12.65 6.71
CA SER A 84 17.30 11.56 7.23
C SER A 84 16.87 10.22 6.63
N MET A 85 17.73 9.19 6.73
CA MET A 85 17.32 7.83 6.34
C MET A 85 16.05 7.35 7.06
N SER A 86 15.83 7.79 8.31
CA SER A 86 14.64 7.41 9.08
C SER A 86 13.33 8.07 8.59
N ASP A 87 13.46 9.11 7.76
CA ASP A 87 12.32 9.77 7.14
C ASP A 87 11.88 9.05 5.86
N GLN A 88 12.79 8.35 5.19
CA GLN A 88 12.55 7.67 3.92
C GLN A 88 11.80 6.35 4.10
N ALA A 89 11.06 5.95 3.06
CA ALA A 89 10.45 4.65 2.97
C ALA A 89 11.44 3.64 2.37
N PHE A 90 11.49 2.45 2.96
CA PHE A 90 12.34 1.35 2.50
C PHE A 90 11.59 0.37 1.59
N CYS A 91 10.27 0.47 1.51
CA CYS A 91 9.42 -0.33 0.64
C CYS A 91 8.11 0.42 0.36
N VAL A 92 7.57 0.26 -0.85
CA VAL A 92 6.27 0.81 -1.25
C VAL A 92 5.29 -0.31 -1.54
N VAL A 93 4.10 -0.22 -0.92
CA VAL A 93 3.05 -1.22 -1.03
C VAL A 93 1.85 -0.61 -1.75
N TYR A 94 1.53 -1.14 -2.93
CA TYR A 94 0.32 -0.82 -3.65
C TYR A 94 -0.82 -1.74 -3.19
N VAL A 95 -1.95 -1.17 -2.76
CA VAL A 95 -3.14 -1.94 -2.39
C VAL A 95 -4.14 -1.85 -3.53
N ILE A 96 -4.39 -2.96 -4.21
CA ILE A 96 -5.27 -3.04 -5.38
C ILE A 96 -6.34 -4.08 -5.13
N ALA A 97 -7.59 -3.78 -5.48
CA ALA A 97 -8.70 -4.70 -5.29
C ALA A 97 -8.94 -5.56 -6.55
N ALA A 98 -8.99 -6.87 -6.39
CA ALA A 98 -9.11 -7.84 -7.49
C ALA A 98 -10.46 -7.74 -8.24
N ASP A 99 -11.52 -7.37 -7.54
CA ASP A 99 -12.87 -7.20 -8.07
C ASP A 99 -12.96 -6.04 -9.08
N THR A 100 -12.10 -5.02 -8.91
CA THR A 100 -12.17 -3.74 -9.63
C THR A 100 -10.94 -3.44 -10.46
N VAL A 101 -9.85 -4.22 -10.36
CA VAL A 101 -8.60 -4.01 -11.12
C VAL A 101 -8.83 -3.89 -12.64
N GLN A 102 -9.81 -4.61 -13.19
CA GLN A 102 -10.11 -4.52 -14.63
C GLN A 102 -10.70 -3.16 -15.01
N LEU A 103 -11.40 -2.49 -14.09
CA LEU A 103 -12.10 -1.22 -14.28
C LEU A 103 -11.22 0.01 -13.97
N THR A 104 -9.94 -0.19 -13.65
CA THR A 104 -9.02 0.91 -13.36
C THR A 104 -8.83 1.79 -14.60
N ASP A 105 -9.10 3.09 -14.42
CA ASP A 105 -8.96 4.16 -15.41
C ASP A 105 -7.51 4.31 -15.93
N ASP A 106 -7.34 4.54 -17.23
CA ASP A 106 -6.02 4.68 -17.87
C ASP A 106 -5.21 5.84 -17.30
N LYS A 107 -5.84 6.96 -16.92
CA LYS A 107 -5.14 8.09 -16.28
C LYS A 107 -4.58 7.70 -14.92
N LEU A 108 -5.30 6.87 -14.18
CA LEU A 108 -4.83 6.35 -12.90
C LEU A 108 -3.66 5.37 -13.11
N ILE A 109 -3.72 4.54 -14.15
CA ILE A 109 -2.61 3.67 -14.56
C ILE A 109 -1.37 4.50 -14.92
N ASP A 110 -1.52 5.58 -15.67
CA ASP A 110 -0.41 6.46 -16.04
C ASP A 110 0.22 7.13 -14.81
N LYS A 111 -0.59 7.63 -13.87
CA LYS A 111 -0.08 8.15 -12.58
C LYS A 111 0.73 7.08 -11.84
N LEU A 112 0.20 5.87 -11.72
CA LEU A 112 0.89 4.75 -11.06
C LEU A 112 2.21 4.42 -11.74
N LYS A 113 2.25 4.38 -13.07
CA LYS A 113 3.49 4.13 -13.83
C LYS A 113 4.53 5.21 -13.57
N ILE A 114 4.15 6.49 -13.56
CA ILE A 114 5.08 7.59 -13.28
C ILE A 114 5.65 7.47 -11.86
N ILE A 115 4.78 7.24 -10.87
CA ILE A 115 5.17 7.03 -9.47
C ILE A 115 6.14 5.85 -9.37
N ARG A 116 5.78 4.70 -9.95
CA ARG A 116 6.59 3.47 -9.92
C ARG A 116 7.98 3.69 -10.50
N HIS A 117 8.09 4.34 -11.66
CA HIS A 117 9.38 4.63 -12.29
C HIS A 117 10.25 5.52 -11.41
N ARG A 118 9.73 6.65 -10.91
CA ARG A 118 10.50 7.57 -10.06
C ARG A 118 10.98 6.92 -8.76
N ILE A 119 10.17 6.04 -8.18
CA ILE A 119 10.54 5.28 -6.99
C ILE A 119 11.58 4.20 -7.34
N SER A 120 11.46 3.56 -8.52
CA SER A 120 12.47 2.60 -9.02
C SER A 120 13.82 3.26 -9.25
N ASP A 121 13.85 4.50 -9.75
CA ASP A 121 15.10 5.25 -9.97
C ASP A 121 15.86 5.52 -8.65
N GLY A 122 15.13 5.64 -7.54
CA GLY A 122 15.69 5.70 -6.18
C GLY A 122 16.03 4.34 -5.56
N GLY A 123 15.86 3.25 -6.30
CA GLY A 123 16.16 1.89 -5.85
C GLY A 123 15.26 1.38 -4.72
N ILE A 124 14.08 1.98 -4.50
CA ILE A 124 13.16 1.53 -3.45
C ILE A 124 12.32 0.36 -3.97
N PRO A 125 12.31 -0.79 -3.28
CA PRO A 125 11.51 -1.95 -3.69
C PRO A 125 10.01 -1.69 -3.56
N GLN A 126 9.24 -2.33 -4.44
CA GLN A 126 7.81 -2.08 -4.58
C GLN A 126 7.06 -3.40 -4.78
N LEU A 127 5.91 -3.54 -4.14
CA LEU A 127 5.07 -4.73 -4.22
C LEU A 127 3.58 -4.39 -4.24
N ILE A 128 2.76 -5.37 -4.61
CA ILE A 128 1.30 -5.25 -4.65
C ILE A 128 0.69 -6.20 -3.63
N ILE A 129 -0.19 -5.68 -2.77
CA ILE A 129 -1.19 -6.47 -2.05
C ILE A 129 -2.48 -6.43 -2.87
N MET A 130 -2.86 -7.57 -3.45
CA MET A 130 -4.11 -7.71 -4.19
C MET A 130 -5.22 -8.20 -3.25
N THR A 131 -6.13 -7.31 -2.88
CA THR A 131 -7.21 -7.55 -1.92
C THR A 131 -8.51 -7.99 -2.59
N LYS A 132 -9.55 -8.33 -1.79
CA LYS A 132 -10.91 -8.66 -2.27
C LYS A 132 -10.93 -9.83 -3.27
N VAL A 133 -10.03 -10.79 -3.06
CA VAL A 133 -9.86 -11.97 -3.92
C VAL A 133 -11.05 -12.93 -3.85
N ASP A 134 -11.71 -12.97 -2.70
CA ASP A 134 -12.93 -13.72 -2.43
C ASP A 134 -14.16 -13.09 -3.08
N GLU A 135 -14.20 -11.76 -3.19
CA GLU A 135 -15.23 -11.08 -3.98
C GLU A 135 -15.02 -11.28 -5.49
N ALA A 136 -13.77 -11.33 -5.92
CA ALA A 136 -13.40 -11.49 -7.32
C ALA A 136 -13.58 -12.91 -7.86
N CYS A 137 -13.49 -13.95 -7.03
CA CYS A 137 -13.49 -15.34 -7.47
C CYS A 137 -14.36 -16.23 -6.57
N PRO A 138 -15.50 -16.76 -7.05
CA PRO A 138 -16.38 -17.63 -6.28
C PRO A 138 -15.70 -18.89 -5.72
N LEU A 139 -14.72 -19.44 -6.46
CA LEU A 139 -13.93 -20.59 -6.00
C LEU A 139 -13.15 -20.25 -4.72
N VAL A 140 -12.52 -19.07 -4.69
CA VAL A 140 -11.74 -18.59 -3.54
C VAL A 140 -12.64 -18.14 -2.40
N LYS A 141 -13.83 -17.59 -2.72
CA LYS A 141 -14.86 -17.30 -1.72
C LYS A 141 -15.25 -18.53 -0.92
N ASN A 142 -15.40 -19.66 -1.60
CA ASN A 142 -15.82 -20.93 -1.00
C ASN A 142 -14.66 -21.63 -0.28
N ASP A 143 -13.46 -21.59 -0.85
CA ASP A 143 -12.25 -22.18 -0.27
C ASP A 143 -11.02 -21.29 -0.57
N LEU A 144 -10.60 -20.52 0.44
CA LEU A 144 -9.48 -19.59 0.34
C LEU A 144 -8.16 -20.29 -0.03
N ARG A 145 -8.02 -21.59 0.27
CA ARG A 145 -6.82 -22.37 -0.08
C ARG A 145 -6.65 -22.55 -1.58
N LYS A 146 -7.70 -22.27 -2.37
CA LYS A 146 -7.66 -22.28 -3.84
C LYS A 146 -7.07 -21.01 -4.45
N ILE A 147 -6.66 -20.01 -3.64
CA ILE A 147 -6.17 -18.72 -4.12
C ILE A 147 -5.05 -18.83 -5.17
N TYR A 148 -4.03 -19.66 -4.94
CA TYR A 148 -2.92 -19.88 -5.88
C TYR A 148 -3.18 -20.95 -6.94
N TYR A 149 -4.31 -21.66 -6.85
CA TYR A 149 -4.76 -22.63 -7.86
C TYR A 149 -5.77 -22.03 -8.84
N SER A 150 -6.45 -20.95 -8.44
CA SER A 150 -7.48 -20.31 -9.24
C SER A 150 -6.88 -19.61 -10.45
N LYS A 151 -7.34 -19.99 -11.65
CA LYS A 151 -6.98 -19.32 -12.90
C LYS A 151 -7.41 -17.86 -12.90
N GLU A 152 -8.59 -17.57 -12.36
CA GLU A 152 -9.13 -16.21 -12.28
C GLU A 152 -8.25 -15.31 -11.41
N ILE A 153 -7.81 -15.79 -10.24
CA ILE A 153 -6.87 -15.02 -9.41
C ILE A 153 -5.54 -14.79 -10.14
N LYS A 154 -5.01 -15.81 -10.81
CA LYS A 154 -3.78 -15.67 -11.60
C LYS A 154 -3.92 -14.61 -12.70
N GLU A 155 -5.06 -14.60 -13.41
CA GLU A 155 -5.37 -13.58 -14.42
C GLU A 155 -5.45 -12.18 -13.80
N LYS A 156 -6.09 -12.02 -12.63
CA LYS A 156 -6.13 -10.73 -11.90
C LYS A 156 -4.75 -10.27 -11.43
N MET A 157 -3.89 -11.19 -10.98
CA MET A 157 -2.49 -10.88 -10.65
C MET A 157 -1.74 -10.40 -11.89
N GLN A 158 -1.92 -11.06 -13.04
CA GLN A 158 -1.31 -10.63 -14.29
C GLN A 158 -1.78 -9.22 -14.70
N MET A 159 -3.07 -8.93 -14.56
CA MET A 159 -3.60 -7.57 -14.79
C MET A 159 -2.95 -6.54 -13.85
N CYS A 160 -2.75 -6.87 -12.57
CA CYS A 160 -2.03 -5.99 -11.64
C CYS A 160 -0.58 -5.74 -12.11
N SER A 161 0.12 -6.80 -12.51
CA SER A 161 1.48 -6.74 -13.04
C SER A 161 1.56 -5.83 -14.26
N ASP A 162 0.66 -6.02 -15.23
CA ASP A 162 0.68 -5.29 -16.50
C ASP A 162 0.31 -3.80 -16.31
N LYS A 163 -0.62 -3.50 -15.39
CA LYS A 163 -1.07 -2.13 -15.12
C LYS A 163 -0.04 -1.32 -14.33
N VAL A 164 0.54 -1.89 -13.28
CA VAL A 164 1.47 -1.16 -12.37
C VAL A 164 2.92 -1.30 -12.83
N GLY A 165 3.29 -2.42 -13.45
CA GLY A 165 4.65 -2.76 -13.82
C GLY A 165 5.48 -3.41 -12.70
N VAL A 166 4.83 -3.94 -11.67
CA VAL A 166 5.46 -4.76 -10.63
C VAL A 166 5.45 -6.22 -11.07
N PRO A 167 6.57 -6.95 -10.98
CA PRO A 167 6.63 -8.34 -11.44
C PRO A 167 5.74 -9.27 -10.60
N MET A 168 5.24 -10.33 -11.23
CA MET A 168 4.26 -11.27 -10.66
C MET A 168 4.67 -11.87 -9.30
N ASN A 169 5.96 -12.10 -9.08
CA ASN A 169 6.47 -12.64 -7.81
C ASN A 169 6.48 -11.63 -6.65
N TYR A 170 6.14 -10.36 -6.91
CA TYR A 170 5.94 -9.30 -5.91
C TYR A 170 4.46 -8.92 -5.77
N ILE A 171 3.55 -9.83 -6.13
CA ILE A 171 2.11 -9.65 -6.01
C ILE A 171 1.57 -10.69 -5.03
N PHE A 172 0.97 -10.21 -3.94
CA PHE A 172 0.48 -11.03 -2.84
C PHE A 172 -1.04 -10.93 -2.75
N PRO A 173 -1.79 -11.96 -3.20
CA PRO A 173 -3.23 -11.99 -3.07
C PRO A 173 -3.64 -12.28 -1.62
N VAL A 174 -4.54 -11.46 -1.07
CA VAL A 174 -5.03 -11.57 0.31
C VAL A 174 -6.55 -11.37 0.38
N LYS A 175 -7.17 -12.01 1.38
CA LYS A 175 -8.55 -11.71 1.77
C LYS A 175 -8.55 -10.66 2.89
N ASN A 176 -9.46 -9.70 2.82
CA ASN A 176 -9.63 -8.70 3.89
C ASN A 176 -10.55 -9.24 4.98
N TYR A 177 -10.24 -8.90 6.22
CA TYR A 177 -11.21 -8.99 7.32
C TYR A 177 -12.28 -7.91 7.14
N HIS A 178 -13.53 -8.33 6.93
CA HIS A 178 -14.64 -7.39 6.74
C HIS A 178 -15.98 -7.89 7.29
N ASP A 179 -16.19 -9.20 7.41
CA ASP A 179 -17.42 -9.78 7.99
C ASP A 179 -17.09 -10.74 9.16
N GLU A 180 -15.84 -11.16 9.29
CA GLU A 180 -15.37 -12.07 10.32
C GLU A 180 -15.20 -11.36 11.67
N ILE A 181 -15.66 -12.02 12.74
CA ILE A 181 -15.54 -11.51 14.11
C ILE A 181 -14.23 -11.98 14.76
N GLU A 182 -13.80 -13.19 14.43
CA GLU A 182 -12.60 -13.83 14.93
C GLU A 182 -11.57 -13.99 13.81
N THR A 183 -10.30 -14.11 14.20
CA THR A 183 -9.20 -14.42 13.29
C THR A 183 -9.39 -15.81 12.70
N GLN A 184 -9.01 -15.98 11.42
CA GLN A 184 -9.06 -17.24 10.71
C GLN A 184 -7.69 -17.56 10.14
N ASP A 185 -7.17 -18.75 10.44
CA ASP A 185 -5.82 -19.18 10.06
C ASP A 185 -5.53 -19.06 8.56
N ASP A 186 -6.49 -19.43 7.71
CA ASP A 186 -6.35 -19.35 6.24
C ASP A 186 -6.26 -17.89 5.74
N ILE A 187 -6.85 -16.93 6.45
CA ILE A 187 -6.73 -15.49 6.14
C ILE A 187 -5.41 -14.95 6.70
N ASP A 188 -5.13 -15.27 7.96
CA ASP A 188 -3.94 -14.82 8.67
C ASP A 188 -2.66 -15.26 7.98
N ILE A 189 -2.58 -16.51 7.51
CA ILE A 189 -1.38 -16.99 6.82
C ILE A 189 -1.06 -16.19 5.56
N LEU A 190 -2.06 -15.72 4.82
CA LEU A 190 -1.87 -14.90 3.63
C LEU A 190 -1.40 -13.49 4.00
N ILE A 191 -2.01 -12.87 5.01
CA ILE A 191 -1.63 -11.53 5.50
C ILE A 191 -0.23 -11.56 6.09
N LEU A 192 0.09 -12.57 6.91
CA LEU A 192 1.39 -12.73 7.55
C LEU A 192 2.49 -12.99 6.51
N LYS A 193 2.23 -13.79 5.48
CA LYS A 193 3.17 -13.98 4.36
C LYS A 193 3.42 -12.67 3.60
N ALA A 194 2.37 -11.90 3.31
CA ALA A 194 2.55 -10.59 2.67
C ALA A 194 3.38 -9.64 3.55
N LEU A 195 3.08 -9.59 4.85
CA LEU A 195 3.82 -8.79 5.84
C LEU A 195 5.29 -9.19 5.94
N GLU A 196 5.57 -10.50 6.01
CA GLU A 196 6.93 -11.04 6.01
C GLU A 196 7.74 -10.55 4.80
N GLN A 197 7.16 -10.60 3.60
CA GLN A 197 7.82 -10.15 2.39
C GLN A 197 8.04 -8.63 2.36
N ILE A 198 7.08 -7.83 2.86
CA ILE A 198 7.25 -6.38 3.00
C ILE A 198 8.43 -6.06 3.94
N VAL A 199 8.50 -6.75 5.08
CA VAL A 199 9.56 -6.54 6.07
C VAL A 199 10.91 -6.95 5.51
N ASN A 200 11.02 -8.11 4.86
CA ASN A 200 12.27 -8.59 4.27
C ASN A 200 12.79 -7.60 3.22
N LEU A 201 11.94 -7.10 2.32
CA LEU A 201 12.36 -6.14 1.30
C LEU A 201 12.80 -4.80 1.90
N ALA A 202 12.13 -4.35 2.95
CA ALA A 202 12.54 -3.14 3.66
C ALA A 202 13.88 -3.33 4.40
N ASP A 203 14.11 -4.50 4.99
CA ASP A 203 15.34 -4.84 5.70
C ASP A 203 16.53 -4.97 4.74
N ASP A 204 16.35 -5.69 3.63
CA ASP A 204 17.35 -5.79 2.55
C ASP A 204 17.78 -4.40 2.07
N LYS A 205 16.79 -3.50 1.86
CA LYS A 205 17.07 -2.11 1.45
C LYS A 205 17.80 -1.30 2.52
N LEU A 206 17.50 -1.55 3.79
CA LEU A 206 18.19 -0.91 4.91
C LEU A 206 19.65 -1.34 4.99
N ILE A 207 19.94 -2.63 4.79
CA ILE A 207 21.29 -3.19 4.81
C ILE A 207 22.12 -2.60 3.66
N GLU A 208 21.58 -2.55 2.43
CA GLU A 208 22.24 -1.91 1.29
C GLU A 208 22.65 -0.46 1.57
N ASN A 209 21.84 0.30 2.31
CA ASN A 209 22.14 1.69 2.64
C ASN A 209 23.18 1.85 3.77
N ILE A 210 23.41 0.82 4.59
CA ILE A 210 24.43 0.83 5.66
C ILE A 210 25.79 0.44 5.08
N ASP A 211 25.82 -0.43 4.07
CA ASP A 211 27.06 -0.94 3.46
C ASP A 211 27.67 0.00 2.40
N ASN A 212 26.97 1.07 2.01
CA ASN A 212 27.41 2.12 1.08
C ASN A 212 27.84 3.41 1.79
#